data_AF-A0A1W9I5Y5-F1
#
_entry.id   AF-A0A1W9I5Y5-F1
#
_cell.length_a   1.000
_cell.length_b   1.000
_cell.length_c   1.000
_cell.angle_alpha   90.00
_cell.angle_beta   90.00
_cell.angle_gamma   90.00
#
_symmetry.space_group_name_H-M   'P 1'
#
loop_
_entity.id
_entity.type
_entity.pdbx_description
1 polymer ?
#
loop_
_entity_poly.entity_id
_entity_poly.type
_entity_poly.pdbx_seq_one_letter_code
_entity_poly.pdbx_strand_id
1 'polypeptide(L)' 'MVLAKRLELFWHDQGYAAARFWAELVEERFAKVGSYEIYRVASNLVNGLPPRYADDIAPKR' A
#
# COMPACT_ATOMS: atom_id res chain seq x y z
N MET A 1 5.67 -8.58 -8.75
CA MET A 1 5.80 -7.71 -7.55
C MET A 1 5.53 -8.51 -6.27
N VAL A 2 6.61 -8.98 -5.62
CA VAL A 2 6.53 -9.86 -4.43
C VAL A 2 6.22 -9.07 -3.16
N LEU A 3 6.73 -7.84 -3.04
CA LEU A 3 6.56 -7.00 -1.84
C LEU A 3 5.10 -6.62 -1.58
N ALA A 4 4.38 -6.12 -2.59
CA ALA A 4 2.98 -5.74 -2.45
C ALA A 4 2.11 -6.91 -1.96
N LYS A 5 2.29 -8.11 -2.53
CA LYS A 5 1.57 -9.32 -2.10
C LYS A 5 1.90 -9.73 -0.66
N ARG A 6 3.17 -9.63 -0.24
CA ARG A 6 3.58 -9.94 1.13
C ARG A 6 2.95 -8.98 2.15
N LEU A 7 2.86 -7.70 1.81
CA LEU A 7 2.21 -6.70 2.66
C LEU A 7 0.71 -6.97 2.75
N GLU A 8 0.05 -7.29 1.64
CA GLU A 8 -1.36 -7.65 1.63
C GLU A 8 -1.66 -8.87 2.52
N LEU A 9 -0.87 -9.94 2.37
CA LEU A 9 -0.98 -11.14 3.22
C LEU A 9 -0.76 -10.84 4.70
N PHE A 10 0.25 -10.04 5.05
CA PHE A 10 0.50 -9.66 6.44
C PHE A 10 -0.73 -9.03 7.09
N TRP A 11 -1.38 -8.08 6.40
CA TRP A 11 -2.59 -7.44 6.93
C TRP A 11 -3.77 -8.41 6.98
N HIS A 12 -3.93 -9.28 5.98
CA HIS A 12 -5.00 -10.28 5.96
C HIS A 12 -4.85 -11.29 7.11
N ASP A 13 -3.63 -11.73 7.40
CA ASP A 13 -3.32 -12.62 8.54
C ASP A 13 -3.64 -11.97 9.90
N GLN A 14 -3.59 -10.64 9.97
CA GLN A 14 -4.00 -9.86 11.14
C GLN A 14 -5.52 -9.59 11.18
N GLY A 15 -6.30 -10.15 10.25
CA GLY A 15 -7.75 -10.02 10.18
C GLY A 15 -8.24 -8.84 9.34
N TYR A 16 -7.34 -8.09 8.71
CA TYR A 16 -7.64 -6.89 7.94
C TYR A 16 -7.80 -7.18 6.44
N ALA A 17 -8.83 -7.95 6.08
CA ALA A 17 -9.09 -8.37 4.69
C ALA A 17 -9.31 -7.22 3.69
N ALA A 18 -9.62 -6.01 4.18
CA ALA A 18 -9.81 -4.82 3.36
C ALA A 18 -8.49 -4.13 2.95
N ALA A 19 -7.35 -4.52 3.51
CA ALA A 19 -6.05 -3.96 3.14
C ALA A 19 -5.68 -4.40 1.71
N ARG A 20 -5.21 -3.44 0.89
CA ARG A 20 -4.78 -3.68 -0.48
C ARG A 20 -3.48 -2.96 -0.76
N PHE A 21 -2.59 -3.62 -1.50
CA PHE A 21 -1.30 -3.07 -1.92
C PHE A 21 -1.08 -3.31 -3.41
N TRP A 22 -0.51 -2.34 -4.11
CA TRP A 22 -0.20 -2.46 -5.54
C TRP A 22 1.11 -1.75 -5.88
N ALA A 23 1.65 -2.12 -7.04
CA ALA A 23 2.81 -1.47 -7.60
C ALA A 23 2.35 -0.30 -8.47
N GLU A 24 2.99 0.85 -8.31
CA GLU A 24 2.78 2.02 -9.14
C GLU A 24 4.14 2.45 -9.70
N LEU A 25 4.19 2.67 -11.01
CA LEU A 25 5.40 3.13 -11.68
C LEU A 25 5.72 4.55 -11.20
N VAL A 26 6.97 4.78 -10.78
CA VAL A 26 7.45 6.12 -10.45
C VAL A 26 8.08 6.70 -11.70
N GLU A 27 7.26 7.36 -12.52
CA GLU A 27 7.76 8.20 -13.61
C GLU A 27 8.29 9.52 -13.06
N GLU A 28 9.39 9.50 -12.30
CA GLU A 28 10.04 10.74 -11.91
C GLU A 28 11.58 10.66 -11.95
N ARG A 29 12.12 11.25 -13.02
CA ARG A 29 13.43 11.96 -13.08
C ARG A 29 14.75 11.18 -13.12
N PHE A 30 14.78 9.87 -13.37
CA PHE A 30 16.04 9.20 -13.72
C PHE A 30 16.21 9.01 -15.24
N ALA A 31 16.05 10.09 -16.02
CA ALA A 31 16.39 10.09 -17.45
C ALA A 31 17.92 10.01 -17.71
N LYS A 32 18.74 9.79 -16.68
CA LYS A 32 20.18 9.63 -16.76
C LYS A 32 20.59 8.50 -15.82
N VAL A 33 21.20 7.47 -16.40
CA VAL A 33 21.77 6.25 -15.78
C VAL A 33 20.79 5.06 -15.66
N GLY A 34 20.69 4.29 -16.74
CA GLY A 34 20.22 2.89 -16.72
C GLY A 34 18.70 2.71 -16.76
N SER A 35 18.21 1.87 -17.66
CA SER A 35 16.80 1.58 -17.93
C SER A 35 16.13 0.74 -16.84
N TYR A 36 16.20 1.15 -15.57
CA TYR A 36 15.49 0.49 -14.48
C TYR A 36 14.15 1.18 -14.23
N GLU A 37 13.06 0.43 -14.38
CA GLU A 37 11.72 0.86 -13.98
C GLU A 37 11.66 0.85 -12.45
N ILE A 38 11.51 2.03 -11.85
CA ILE A 38 11.34 2.17 -10.40
C ILE A 38 9.85 2.07 -10.09
N TYR A 39 9.49 1.15 -9.20
CA TYR A 39 8.12 0.99 -8.72
C TYR A 39 8.02 1.38 -7.24
N ARG A 40 7.02 2.18 -6.89
CA ARG A 40 6.60 2.39 -5.50
C ARG A 40 5.49 1.40 -5.15
N VAL A 41 5.41 1.00 -3.88
CA VAL A 41 4.25 0.25 -3.37
C VAL A 41 3.25 1.25 -2.82
N ALA A 42 2.07 1.31 -3.42
CA ALA A 42 0.94 2.08 -2.94
C ALA A 42 -0.02 1.18 -2.15
N SER A 43 -0.87 1.80 -1.30
CA SER A 43 -1.83 1.08 -0.47
C SER A 43 -3.13 1.88 -0.29
N ASN A 44 -4.20 1.19 0.09
CA ASN A 44 -5.48 1.82 0.44
C ASN A 44 -5.63 2.16 1.93
N LEU A 45 -4.53 2.14 2.70
CA LEU A 45 -4.57 2.46 4.11
C LEU A 45 -4.88 3.94 4.32
N VAL A 46 -5.81 4.24 5.21
CA VAL A 46 -6.16 5.57 5.69
C VAL A 46 -5.62 5.70 7.11
N ASN A 47 -4.73 6.66 7.34
CA ASN A 47 -4.03 6.84 8.63
C ASN A 47 -3.34 5.56 9.14
N GLY A 48 -2.82 4.74 8.22
CA GLY A 48 -2.14 3.48 8.56
C GLY A 48 -3.07 2.29 8.81
N LEU A 49 -4.38 2.42 8.58
CA LEU A 49 -5.36 1.35 8.76
C LEU A 49 -6.25 1.16 7.52
N PRO A 50 -6.76 -0.05 7.25
CA PRO A 50 -7.65 -0.26 6.11
C PRO A 50 -8.97 0.52 6.28
N PRO A 51 -9.62 0.91 5.17
CA PRO A 51 -10.73 1.88 5.17
C PRO A 51 -11.91 1.53 6.08
N ARG A 52 -12.23 0.24 6.26
CA ARG A 52 -13.34 -0.21 7.12
C ARG A 52 -13.04 -0.14 8.62
N TYR A 53 -11.77 -0.09 9.02
CA TYR A 53 -11.36 -0.10 10.42
C TYR A 53 -11.04 1.30 10.95
N ALA A 54 -10.75 2.25 10.05
CA ALA A 54 -10.57 3.65 10.42
C ALA A 54 -11.87 4.28 10.98
N ASP A 55 -13.03 3.88 10.45
CA ASP A 55 -14.34 4.37 10.91
C ASP A 55 -14.69 3.91 12.34
N ASP A 56 -14.18 2.76 12.78
CA ASP A 56 -14.40 2.22 14.14
C ASP A 56 -13.47 2.87 15.20
N ILE A 57 -12.39 3.52 14.77
CA ILE A 57 -11.39 4.15 15.66
C ILE A 57 -11.56 5.67 15.72
N ALA A 58 -12.34 6.27 14.83
CA ALA A 58 -12.70 7.67 14.91
C ALA A 58 -13.54 7.90 16.19
N PRO A 59 -13.11 8.75 17.15
CA PRO A 59 -13.98 9.14 18.25
C PRO A 59 -15.20 9.81 17.63
N LYS A 60 -16.39 9.22 17.84
CA LYS A 60 -17.66 9.87 17.56
C LYS A 60 -17.64 11.19 18.34
N ARG A 61 -17.60 12.30 17.60
CA ARG A 61 -17.72 13.65 18.15
C ARG A 61 -19.03 13.82 18.90
#